data_AF-A0AAW1I361-F1
#
_entry.id   AF-A0AAW1I361-F1
#
_cell.length_a   1.000
_cell.length_b   1.000
_cell.length_c   1.000
_cell.angle_alpha   90.00
_cell.angle_beta   90.00
_cell.angle_gamma   90.00
#
_symmetry.space_group_name_H-M   'P 1'
#
loop_
_entity.id
_entity.type
_entity.pdbx_description
1 polymer ?
#
loop_
_entity_poly.entity_id
_entity_poly.type
_entity_poly.pdbx_seq_one_letter_code
_entity_poly.pdbx_strand_id
1 'polypeptide(L)'
;MRRKASKPKHDFLADPFPPGCEKVKERAVRFANTALSYLRERGQNFELVKPDLHQGATISGGARFHCNFKAKRANDPSAPVETFFAQLHYTRDRDHKLFFHKLKDLVAECCVSLGESDSLPKERDNRGCAFCSKYVHHPVDGCEGIEWGGRRR
;
A
#
# COMPACT_ATOMS: atom_id res chain seq x y z
N MET A 1 3.93 -45.88 -21.23
CA MET A 1 3.24 -44.59 -21.04
C MET A 1 4.08 -43.70 -20.12
N ARG A 2 4.79 -42.69 -20.64
CA ARG A 2 5.61 -41.76 -19.84
C ARG A 2 4.74 -40.58 -19.38
N ARG A 3 4.51 -40.44 -18.07
CA ARG A 3 3.86 -39.26 -17.50
C ARG A 3 4.79 -38.06 -17.68
N LYS A 4 4.38 -37.06 -18.47
CA LYS A 4 5.07 -35.78 -18.55
C LYS A 4 4.89 -35.06 -17.21
N ALA A 5 5.99 -34.82 -16.51
CA ALA A 5 5.99 -33.95 -15.34
C ALA A 5 5.58 -32.54 -15.77
N SER A 6 4.49 -32.01 -15.22
CA SER A 6 4.12 -30.61 -15.39
C SER A 6 5.14 -29.77 -14.62
N LYS A 7 5.90 -28.93 -15.33
CA LYS A 7 6.74 -27.91 -14.70
C LYS A 7 5.85 -26.98 -13.85
N PRO A 8 6.28 -26.59 -12.65
CA PRO A 8 5.57 -25.58 -11.88
C PRO A 8 5.58 -24.27 -12.67
N LYS A 9 4.40 -23.70 -12.91
CA LYS A 9 4.29 -22.33 -13.41
C LYS A 9 4.73 -21.43 -12.26
N HIS A 10 6.01 -21.06 -12.26
CA HIS A 10 6.47 -19.89 -11.53
C HIS A 10 5.80 -18.70 -12.23
N ASP A 11 4.65 -18.28 -11.71
CA ASP A 11 4.11 -16.96 -11.97
C ASP A 11 5.13 -15.98 -11.37
N PHE A 12 6.09 -15.56 -12.19
CA PHE A 12 6.89 -14.38 -11.92
C PHE A 12 5.89 -13.24 -11.71
N LEU A 13 5.63 -12.91 -10.45
CA LEU A 13 4.94 -11.68 -10.05
C LEU A 13 5.69 -10.54 -10.72
N ALA A 14 5.19 -10.08 -11.88
CA ALA A 14 5.79 -9.01 -12.65
C ALA A 14 6.15 -7.86 -11.69
N ASP A 15 7.32 -7.26 -11.89
CA ASP A 15 7.66 -6.03 -11.16
C ASP A 15 6.55 -5.02 -11.49
N PRO A 16 5.80 -4.51 -10.50
CA PRO A 16 4.74 -3.53 -10.75
C PRO A 16 5.30 -2.20 -11.28
N PHE A 17 6.64 -2.02 -11.25
CA PHE A 17 7.32 -0.85 -11.76
C PHE A 17 8.04 -1.20 -13.09
N PRO A 18 7.62 -0.61 -14.23
CA PRO A 18 8.36 -0.77 -15.48
C PRO A 18 9.76 -0.12 -15.40
N PRO A 19 10.70 -0.49 -16.28
CA PRO A 19 12.03 0.12 -16.34
C PRO A 19 11.94 1.67 -16.45
N GLY A 20 12.79 2.40 -15.73
CA GLY A 20 12.77 3.88 -15.69
C GLY A 20 11.86 4.50 -14.63
N CYS A 21 11.26 3.69 -13.76
CA CYS A 21 10.39 4.12 -12.65
C CYS A 21 11.06 4.04 -11.27
N GLU A 22 12.39 4.16 -11.19
CA GLU A 22 13.17 3.98 -9.95
C GLU A 22 12.67 4.92 -8.85
N LYS A 23 12.40 6.19 -9.19
CA LYS A 23 11.84 7.19 -8.25
C LYS A 23 10.46 6.81 -7.73
N VAL A 24 9.65 6.10 -8.52
CA VAL A 24 8.32 5.61 -8.11
C VAL A 24 8.47 4.47 -7.11
N LYS A 25 9.40 3.56 -7.37
CA LYS A 25 9.73 2.43 -6.49
C LYS A 25 10.31 2.91 -5.16
N GLU A 26 11.27 3.83 -5.18
CA GLU A 26 11.82 4.47 -3.97
C GLU A 26 10.72 5.11 -3.11
N ARG A 27 9.79 5.82 -3.76
CA ARG A 27 8.64 6.43 -3.07
C ARG A 27 7.72 5.37 -2.46
N ALA A 28 7.43 4.29 -3.19
CA ALA A 28 6.60 3.20 -2.70
C ALA A 28 7.23 2.50 -1.49
N VAL A 29 8.55 2.25 -1.51
CA VAL A 29 9.31 1.73 -0.37
C VAL A 29 9.20 2.67 0.84
N ARG A 30 9.36 3.98 0.62
CA ARG A 30 9.22 4.98 1.70
C ARG A 30 7.82 4.96 2.30
N PHE A 31 6.77 4.90 1.49
CA PHE A 31 5.39 4.86 1.96
C PHE A 31 5.13 3.59 2.80
N ALA A 32 5.56 2.44 2.29
CA ALA A 32 5.43 1.18 3.02
C ALA A 32 6.18 1.22 4.36
N ASN A 33 7.41 1.74 4.39
CA ASN A 33 8.17 1.87 5.62
C ASN A 33 7.54 2.83 6.63
N THR A 34 6.98 3.96 6.18
CA THR A 34 6.20 4.86 7.07
C THR A 34 5.00 4.13 7.68
N ALA A 35 4.27 3.35 6.87
CA ALA A 35 3.13 2.57 7.35
C ALA A 35 3.53 1.42 8.31
N LEU A 36 4.67 0.79 8.08
CA LEU A 36 5.23 -0.23 8.97
C LEU A 36 5.69 0.36 10.31
N SER A 37 6.28 1.56 10.31
CA SER A 37 6.62 2.28 11.55
C SER A 37 5.37 2.55 12.39
N TYR A 38 4.28 2.98 11.76
CA TYR A 38 2.98 3.17 12.42
C TYR A 38 2.45 1.89 13.09
N LEU A 39 2.57 0.74 12.42
CA LEU A 39 2.19 -0.55 13.03
C LEU A 39 3.10 -0.92 14.21
N ARG A 40 4.41 -0.64 14.09
CA ARG A 40 5.40 -0.92 15.13
C ARG A 40 5.12 -0.15 16.41
N GLU A 41 4.75 1.12 16.30
CA GLU A 41 4.33 1.97 17.43
C GLU A 41 3.10 1.40 18.15
N ARG A 42 2.28 0.61 17.45
CA ARG A 42 1.11 -0.12 17.99
C ARG A 42 1.43 -1.55 18.43
N GLY A 43 2.71 -1.90 18.56
CA GLY A 43 3.16 -3.23 19.00
C GLY A 43 3.10 -4.32 17.93
N GLN A 44 2.87 -3.96 16.66
CA GLN A 44 2.81 -4.92 15.56
C GLN A 44 4.09 -4.85 14.73
N ASN A 45 4.86 -5.95 14.70
CA ASN A 45 6.15 -5.98 14.02
C ASN A 45 6.10 -6.77 12.71
N PHE A 46 6.21 -6.04 11.60
CA PHE A 46 6.21 -6.59 10.24
C PHE A 46 7.43 -6.10 9.46
N GLU A 47 7.89 -6.93 8.53
CA GLU A 47 8.95 -6.61 7.58
C GLU A 47 8.40 -6.47 6.15
N LEU A 48 8.94 -5.50 5.41
CA LEU A 48 8.54 -5.24 4.04
C LEU A 48 9.03 -6.36 3.12
N VAL A 49 8.11 -7.01 2.42
CA VAL A 49 8.42 -8.03 1.39
C VAL A 49 8.45 -7.40 0.01
N LYS A 50 7.41 -6.65 -0.36
CA LYS A 50 7.31 -6.02 -1.68
C LYS A 50 6.53 -4.70 -1.62
N PRO A 51 7.10 -3.57 -2.04
CA PRO A 51 6.32 -2.36 -2.26
C PRO A 51 5.37 -2.54 -3.45
N ASP A 52 4.19 -1.93 -3.40
CA ASP A 52 3.24 -1.89 -4.52
C ASP A 52 2.98 -0.44 -4.95
N LEU A 53 2.15 -0.28 -5.97
CA LEU A 53 1.69 0.99 -6.46
C LEU A 53 0.99 1.79 -5.34
N HIS A 54 1.13 3.10 -5.45
CA HIS A 54 0.45 4.07 -4.63
C HIS A 54 -0.30 5.04 -5.54
N GLN A 55 -1.38 5.59 -5.02
CA GLN A 55 -2.13 6.64 -5.68
C GLN A 55 -2.39 7.75 -4.66
N GLY A 56 -2.41 8.99 -5.11
CA GLY A 56 -2.72 10.10 -4.22
C GLY A 56 -3.29 11.28 -4.95
N ALA A 57 -3.87 12.18 -4.17
CA ALA A 57 -4.40 13.42 -4.65
C ALA A 57 -3.98 14.57 -3.74
N THR A 58 -3.75 15.72 -4.35
CA THR A 58 -3.56 16.97 -3.63
C THR A 58 -4.86 17.36 -2.94
N ILE A 59 -4.77 17.76 -1.68
CA ILE A 59 -5.89 18.28 -0.89
C ILE A 59 -5.56 19.69 -0.39
N SER A 60 -6.56 20.41 0.14
CA SER A 60 -6.29 21.68 0.82
C SER A 60 -5.33 21.43 2.00
N GLY A 61 -4.15 22.04 1.95
CA GLY A 61 -3.12 21.87 2.99
C GLY A 61 -2.11 20.74 2.78
N GLY A 62 -2.16 19.96 1.70
CA GLY A 62 -1.29 18.78 1.58
C GLY A 62 -1.52 17.89 0.36
N ALA A 63 -1.12 16.62 0.49
CA ALA A 63 -1.70 15.53 -0.29
C ALA A 63 -1.94 14.32 0.59
N ARG A 64 -2.87 13.51 0.12
CA ARG A 64 -3.21 12.22 0.70
C ARG A 64 -2.83 11.13 -0.30
N PHE A 65 -2.22 10.07 0.22
CA PHE A 65 -1.81 8.90 -0.54
C PHE A 65 -2.45 7.65 0.05
N HIS A 66 -2.83 6.75 -0.83
CA HIS A 66 -3.19 5.37 -0.53
C HIS A 66 -2.16 4.47 -1.20
N CYS A 67 -1.68 3.47 -0.49
CA CYS A 67 -0.81 2.47 -1.08
C CYS A 67 -1.16 1.07 -0.60
N ASN A 68 -0.83 0.09 -1.43
CA ASN A 68 -0.64 -1.27 -0.94
C ASN A 68 0.84 -1.59 -0.83
N PHE A 69 1.13 -2.59 0.00
CA PHE A 69 2.42 -3.23 0.06
C PHE A 69 2.24 -4.62 0.66
N LYS A 70 3.20 -5.50 0.40
CA LYS A 70 3.23 -6.83 0.99
C LYS A 70 4.23 -6.86 2.13
N ALA A 71 3.82 -7.40 3.26
CA ALA A 71 4.67 -7.56 4.44
C ALA A 71 4.38 -8.90 5.12
N LYS A 72 5.31 -9.35 5.97
CA LYS A 72 5.13 -10.54 6.80
C LYS A 72 5.64 -10.26 8.22
N ARG A 73 5.25 -11.07 9.20
CA ARG A 73 5.70 -10.89 10.59
C ARG A 73 7.22 -11.07 10.67
N ALA A 74 7.92 -10.08 11.23
CA ALA A 74 9.39 -10.05 11.21
C ALA A 74 10.04 -11.17 12.06
N ASN A 75 9.30 -11.72 13.02
CA ASN A 75 9.80 -12.73 13.97
C ASN A 75 9.33 -14.15 13.64
N ASP A 76 8.65 -14.35 12.51
CA ASP A 76 8.12 -15.65 12.11
C ASP A 76 8.45 -15.91 10.63
N PRO A 77 9.46 -16.74 10.35
CA PRO A 77 9.84 -17.10 8.98
C PRO A 77 8.74 -17.80 8.20
N SER A 78 7.80 -18.45 8.89
CA SER A 78 6.68 -19.21 8.31
C SER A 78 5.40 -18.38 8.21
N ALA A 79 5.41 -17.13 8.68
CA ALA A 79 4.24 -16.27 8.61
C ALA A 79 3.84 -16.04 7.14
N PRO A 80 2.53 -16.06 6.84
CA PRO A 80 2.05 -15.78 5.50
C PRO A 80 2.39 -14.34 5.11
N VAL A 81 2.55 -14.11 3.80
CA VAL A 81 2.73 -12.76 3.26
C VAL A 81 1.37 -12.11 3.14
N GLU A 82 1.14 -11.07 3.93
CA GLU A 82 -0.09 -10.30 3.94
C GLU A 82 0.03 -9.06 3.05
N THR A 83 -1.08 -8.65 2.44
CA THR A 83 -1.16 -7.38 1.74
C THR A 83 -1.79 -6.35 2.65
N PHE A 84 -1.17 -5.19 2.76
CA PHE A 84 -1.62 -4.08 3.59
C PHE A 84 -2.21 -2.98 2.73
N PHE A 85 -3.15 -2.25 3.30
CA PHE A 85 -3.56 -0.93 2.86
C PHE A 85 -3.04 0.10 3.85
N ALA A 86 -2.45 1.18 3.35
CA ALA A 86 -2.10 2.33 4.18
C ALA A 86 -2.60 3.63 3.57
N GLN A 87 -3.08 4.50 4.46
CA GLN A 87 -3.34 5.89 4.16
C GLN A 87 -2.26 6.76 4.78
N LEU A 88 -1.65 7.58 3.94
CA LEU A 88 -0.63 8.53 4.35
C LEU A 88 -1.07 9.93 3.98
N HIS A 89 -0.69 10.91 4.77
CA HIS A 89 -0.78 12.31 4.39
C HIS A 89 0.59 12.96 4.46
N TYR A 90 0.77 14.01 3.66
CA TYR A 90 1.82 14.98 3.93
C TYR A 90 1.17 16.35 4.07
N THR A 91 1.60 17.13 5.05
CA THR A 91 1.20 18.53 5.23
C THR A 91 2.13 19.45 4.45
N ARG A 92 1.59 20.48 3.80
CA ARG A 92 2.42 21.55 3.24
C ARG A 92 3.03 22.35 4.39
N ASP A 93 4.34 22.62 4.28
CA ASP A 93 4.97 23.66 5.09
C ASP A 93 4.41 25.05 4.71
N ARG A 94 4.50 26.01 5.64
CA ARG A 94 4.01 27.40 5.52
C ARG A 94 4.57 28.15 4.32
N ASP A 95 5.65 27.67 3.71
CA ASP A 95 6.24 28.25 2.49
C ASP A 95 5.52 27.81 1.20
N HIS A 96 4.43 27.03 1.27
CA HIS A 96 3.59 26.61 0.14
C HIS A 96 4.28 25.82 -0.98
N LYS A 97 5.58 25.52 -0.87
CA LYS A 97 6.30 24.79 -1.91
C LYS A 97 6.05 23.28 -1.76
N LEU A 98 5.25 22.74 -2.68
CA LEU A 98 5.11 21.30 -2.96
C LEU A 98 6.44 20.72 -3.46
N PHE A 99 7.44 20.62 -2.59
CA PHE A 99 8.63 19.85 -2.92
C PHE A 99 8.42 18.42 -2.45
N PHE A 100 7.99 17.55 -3.37
CA PHE A 100 7.97 16.10 -3.21
C PHE A 100 9.33 15.50 -2.81
N HIS A 101 10.40 16.30 -2.83
CA HIS A 101 11.74 15.92 -2.36
C HIS A 101 11.89 15.99 -0.83
N LYS A 102 11.02 16.70 -0.12
CA LYS A 102 11.01 16.77 1.36
C LYS A 102 9.74 16.13 1.93
N LEU A 103 9.49 14.85 1.60
CA LEU A 103 8.46 14.01 2.25
C LEU A 103 8.79 13.69 3.73
N LYS A 104 9.55 14.54 4.44
CA LYS A 104 9.91 14.32 5.85
C LYS A 104 8.67 14.34 6.75
N ASP A 105 7.62 15.02 6.31
CA ASP A 105 6.35 15.15 7.02
C ASP A 105 5.30 14.15 6.51
N LEU A 106 5.75 13.01 5.95
CA LEU A 106 4.86 11.93 5.56
C LEU A 106 4.47 11.13 6.80
N VAL A 107 3.19 11.19 7.14
CA VAL A 107 2.63 10.52 8.31
C VAL A 107 1.61 9.48 7.83
N ALA A 108 1.66 8.28 8.41
CA ALA A 108 0.60 7.30 8.22
C ALA A 108 -0.55 7.60 9.18
N GLU A 109 -1.76 7.75 8.64
CA GLU A 109 -2.99 7.90 9.44
C GLU A 109 -3.56 6.54 9.80
N CYS A 110 -3.42 5.58 8.89
CA CYS A 110 -3.87 4.21 9.08
C CYS A 110 -3.01 3.21 8.31
N CYS A 111 -2.97 2.00 8.82
CA CYS A 111 -2.39 0.84 8.16
C CYS A 111 -3.17 -0.40 8.62
N VAL A 112 -3.76 -1.13 7.68
CA VAL A 112 -4.59 -2.31 7.96
C VAL A 112 -4.20 -3.46 7.04
N SER A 113 -4.19 -4.68 7.59
CA SER A 113 -4.05 -5.88 6.78
C SER A 113 -5.34 -6.13 6.01
N LEU A 114 -5.21 -6.46 4.73
CA LEU A 114 -6.31 -6.92 3.88
C LEU A 114 -6.38 -8.47 3.84
N GLY A 115 -5.49 -9.14 4.58
CA GLY A 115 -5.35 -10.59 4.60
C GLY A 115 -4.19 -11.11 3.75
N GLU A 116 -4.15 -12.43 3.60
CA GLU A 116 -3.12 -13.12 2.84
C GLU A 116 -3.12 -12.69 1.38
N SER A 117 -1.93 -12.41 0.85
CA SER A 117 -1.76 -11.84 -0.49
C SER A 117 -2.30 -12.73 -1.61
N ASP A 118 -2.27 -14.04 -1.41
CA ASP A 118 -2.71 -15.03 -2.41
C ASP A 118 -4.23 -15.26 -2.36
N SER A 119 -4.87 -14.82 -1.28
CA SER A 119 -6.33 -14.90 -1.09
C SER A 119 -7.06 -13.66 -1.63
N LEU A 120 -6.33 -12.59 -1.98
CA LEU A 120 -6.95 -11.38 -2.50
C LEU A 120 -7.42 -11.55 -3.95
N PRO A 121 -8.54 -10.92 -4.33
CA PRO A 121 -8.98 -10.90 -5.71
C PRO A 121 -7.90 -10.26 -6.59
N LYS A 122 -7.74 -10.75 -7.82
CA LYS A 122 -6.79 -10.17 -8.79
C LYS A 122 -7.16 -8.73 -9.16
N GLU A 123 -8.45 -8.43 -9.16
CA GLU A 123 -8.97 -7.11 -9.46
C GLU A 123 -8.99 -6.24 -8.20
N ARG A 124 -8.47 -5.02 -8.34
CA ARG A 124 -8.43 -4.02 -7.27
C ARG A 124 -9.74 -3.25 -7.27
N ASP A 125 -10.55 -3.45 -6.24
CA ASP A 125 -11.77 -2.67 -6.00
C ASP A 125 -11.43 -1.40 -5.21
N ASN A 126 -11.73 -0.24 -5.78
CA ASN A 126 -11.49 1.05 -5.15
C ASN A 126 -12.58 1.44 -4.13
N ARG A 127 -13.68 0.66 -4.04
CA ARG A 127 -14.81 0.85 -3.11
C ARG A 127 -15.37 2.28 -3.08
N GLY A 128 -15.35 2.98 -4.21
CA GLY A 128 -15.83 4.36 -4.30
C GLY A 128 -14.89 5.41 -3.70
N CYS A 129 -13.63 5.07 -3.43
CA CYS A 129 -12.62 6.03 -3.02
C CYS A 129 -12.45 7.16 -4.05
N ALA A 130 -12.69 8.39 -3.63
CA ALA A 130 -12.53 9.58 -4.49
C ALA A 130 -11.07 9.87 -4.89
N PHE A 131 -10.10 9.30 -4.18
CA PHE A 131 -8.67 9.52 -4.40
C PHE A 131 -8.01 8.45 -5.28
N CYS A 132 -8.67 7.31 -5.46
CA CYS A 132 -8.09 6.15 -6.15
C CYS A 132 -8.92 5.75 -7.36
N SER A 133 -8.25 5.45 -8.47
CA SER A 133 -8.88 4.93 -9.66
C SER A 133 -9.02 3.41 -9.57
N LYS A 134 -7.92 2.64 -9.75
CA LYS A 134 -7.96 1.16 -9.82
C LYS A 134 -6.68 0.46 -9.35
N TYR A 135 -5.75 1.16 -8.71
CA TYR A 135 -4.43 0.61 -8.40
C TYR A 135 -4.24 0.26 -6.92
N VAL A 136 -5.27 0.38 -6.09
CA VAL A 136 -5.15 0.10 -4.66
C VAL A 136 -6.36 -0.74 -4.23
N HIS A 137 -6.11 -1.83 -3.52
CA HIS A 137 -7.12 -2.57 -2.78
C HIS A 137 -7.50 -1.79 -1.53
N HIS A 138 -8.79 -1.57 -1.34
CA HIS A 138 -9.33 -0.90 -0.15
C HIS A 138 -9.94 -1.89 0.85
N PRO A 139 -9.82 -1.64 2.16
CA PRO A 139 -10.49 -2.42 3.20
C PRO A 139 -12.02 -2.27 3.11
N VAL A 140 -12.75 -3.31 3.55
CA VAL A 140 -14.22 -3.35 3.49
C VAL A 140 -14.87 -2.25 4.29
N ASP A 141 -14.45 -2.11 5.54
CA ASP A 141 -15.03 -1.16 6.49
C ASP A 141 -14.33 0.20 6.45
N GLY A 142 -13.43 0.40 5.48
CA GLY A 142 -12.54 1.55 5.45
C GLY A 142 -11.40 1.48 6.45
N CYS A 143 -10.75 2.62 6.60
CA CYS A 143 -9.78 2.84 7.65
C CYS A 143 -10.44 3.62 8.78
N GLU A 144 -10.08 3.30 10.02
CA GLU A 144 -10.56 4.01 11.21
C GLU A 144 -10.64 5.53 10.97
N GLY A 145 -11.84 6.09 11.10
CA GLY A 145 -12.09 7.53 10.93
C GLY A 145 -12.42 8.00 9.51
N ILE A 146 -12.70 7.11 8.55
CA ILE A 146 -13.00 7.50 7.17
C ILE A 146 -14.25 6.78 6.64
N GLU A 147 -15.29 7.56 6.35
CA GLU A 147 -16.38 7.12 5.48
C GLU A 147 -15.92 7.26 4.01
N TRP A 148 -15.88 6.14 3.27
CA TRP A 148 -15.74 6.19 1.82
C TRP A 148 -16.95 6.94 1.27
N GLY A 149 -16.73 8.09 0.65
CA GLY A 149 -17.78 9.00 0.20
C GLY A 149 -18.92 8.29 -0.54
N GLY A 150 -20.01 8.04 0.18
CA GLY A 150 -21.23 7.43 -0.32
C GLY A 150 -22.37 7.76 0.62
N ARG A 151 -23.22 8.72 0.20
CA ARG A 151 -24.55 8.90 0.79
C ARG A 151 -25.23 7.53 0.85
N ARG A 152 -25.59 7.07 2.05
CA ARG A 152 -26.59 6.02 2.20
C ARG A 152 -27.81 6.47 1.37
N ARG A 153 -28.20 5.66 0.38
CA ARG A 153 -29.55 5.77 -0.19
C ARG A 153 -30.54 5.25 0.83
#